data_AF-A0A195BK97-F1
#
_entry.id   AF-A0A195BK97-F1
#
_cell.length_a   1.000
_cell.length_b   1.000
_cell.length_c   1.000
_cell.angle_alpha   90.00
_cell.angle_beta   90.00
_cell.angle_gamma   90.00
#
_symmetry.space_group_name_H-M   'P 1'
#
loop_
_entity.id
_entity.type
_entity.pdbx_description
1 polymer ?
#
loop_
_entity_poly.entity_id
_entity_poly.type
_entity_poly.pdbx_seq_one_letter_code
_entity_poly.pdbx_strand_id
1 'polypeptide(L)'
;MFSNKQIFVYDIKDFNFIVKSCEENESSFDNILRQTWKQAEQNKIFRYILNIKDSKILKGKYKFLAQLNPDRTQYRRAPESITSMVQSFNSTRFNFTKLTQQEILFDIGNGDTNDIIAINSSPLEQSHCLFLAERLKCLPQIMTEYSLCKVIELCLSLRAFFNGLCALSSVNHLHWHLYYLKYEMLLEYIDICNYVSGVHLLIEYPAKGFCLKLSDFKNIEDFVSRAFVVVNYLQLRQMAHNVYITRAKSKSNDELYNDVRIYIWVRKPFTGVKNITAILPGVCELFGHLTISENIIIISYTHISYILDETVYNNLTQDDIINLLHDITEECFLLIKDELKNILEK
;
A
#
# COMPACT_ATOMS: atom_id res chain seq x y z
N MET A 1 14.02 -26.95 -17.64
CA MET A 1 14.46 -25.83 -18.51
C MET A 1 13.75 -24.58 -18.05
N PHE A 2 14.43 -23.73 -17.29
CA PHE A 2 13.90 -22.41 -16.93
C PHE A 2 13.79 -21.59 -18.22
N SER A 3 12.59 -21.24 -18.65
CA SER A 3 12.43 -20.27 -19.73
C SER A 3 13.12 -18.97 -19.30
N ASN A 4 14.01 -18.41 -20.13
CA ASN A 4 14.61 -17.09 -19.94
C ASN A 4 13.51 -16.09 -19.58
N LYS A 5 13.33 -15.83 -18.27
CA LYS A 5 12.44 -14.77 -17.83
C LYS A 5 13.11 -13.46 -18.13
N GLN A 6 12.30 -12.49 -18.54
CA GLN A 6 12.76 -11.14 -18.77
C GLN A 6 13.31 -10.60 -17.45
N ILE A 7 14.60 -10.28 -17.44
CA ILE A 7 15.25 -9.54 -16.36
C ILE A 7 15.09 -8.07 -16.74
N PHE A 8 14.44 -7.31 -15.88
CA PHE A 8 14.36 -5.87 -15.99
C PHE A 8 15.52 -5.26 -15.23
N VAL A 9 16.41 -4.59 -15.96
CA VAL A 9 17.54 -3.86 -15.39
C VAL A 9 17.17 -2.39 -15.33
N TYR A 10 17.41 -1.77 -14.19
CA TYR A 10 17.20 -0.35 -13.98
C TYR A 10 18.33 0.24 -13.13
N ASP A 11 18.49 1.56 -13.22
CA ASP A 11 19.36 2.33 -12.36
C ASP A 11 18.63 3.56 -11.77
N ILE A 12 19.28 4.27 -10.85
CA ILE A 12 18.69 5.45 -10.20
C ILE A 12 18.42 6.61 -11.18
N LYS A 13 19.05 6.63 -12.36
CA LYS A 13 18.82 7.63 -13.41
C LYS A 13 17.52 7.35 -14.17
N ASP A 14 17.04 6.11 -14.13
CA ASP A 14 15.68 5.78 -14.59
C ASP A 14 14.61 6.35 -13.65
N PHE A 15 15.00 6.85 -12.46
CA PHE A 15 14.10 7.56 -11.56
C PHE A 15 13.69 8.93 -12.09
N ASN A 16 12.48 9.00 -12.64
CA ASN A 16 11.88 10.26 -13.06
C ASN A 16 11.52 11.11 -11.84
N PHE A 17 12.30 12.15 -11.53
CA PHE A 17 12.01 13.05 -10.41
C PHE A 17 10.77 13.92 -10.63
N ILE A 18 10.39 14.15 -11.89
CA ILE A 18 9.24 14.97 -12.27
C ILE A 18 8.34 14.18 -13.22
N VAL A 19 7.06 14.06 -12.87
CA VAL A 19 6.03 13.41 -13.68
C VAL A 19 4.90 14.41 -13.93
N LYS A 20 4.39 14.48 -15.17
CA LYS A 20 3.22 15.30 -15.51
C LYS A 20 1.95 14.46 -15.41
N SER A 21 0.86 15.06 -14.95
CA SER A 21 -0.45 14.39 -14.86
C SER A 21 -1.01 13.89 -16.18
N CYS A 22 -0.58 14.47 -17.32
CA CYS A 22 -1.17 14.27 -18.64
C CYS A 22 -0.22 13.69 -19.69
N GLU A 23 1.06 13.49 -19.37
CA GLU A 23 2.01 12.87 -20.31
C GLU A 23 2.26 11.42 -19.89
N GLU A 24 1.71 10.48 -20.66
CA GLU A 24 2.09 9.07 -20.67
C GLU A 24 3.48 8.91 -21.30
N ASN A 25 4.52 9.57 -20.76
CA ASN A 25 5.89 9.15 -21.04
C ASN A 25 6.13 7.88 -20.23
N GLU A 26 5.49 6.78 -20.64
CA GLU A 26 5.54 5.50 -19.96
C GLU A 26 6.99 5.01 -19.94
N SER A 27 7.54 4.83 -18.73
CA SER A 27 8.88 4.29 -18.57
C SER A 27 8.96 2.88 -19.18
N SER A 28 10.18 2.40 -19.44
CA SER A 28 10.38 0.99 -19.85
C SER A 28 9.77 0.02 -18.84
N PHE A 29 9.86 0.34 -17.54
CA PHE A 29 9.22 -0.42 -16.47
C PHE A 29 7.69 -0.44 -16.61
N ASP A 30 7.06 0.73 -16.79
CA ASP A 30 5.60 0.85 -16.90
C ASP A 30 5.07 0.01 -18.09
N ASN A 31 5.75 0.11 -19.24
CA ASN A 31 5.42 -0.67 -20.43
C ASN A 31 5.48 -2.18 -20.18
N ILE A 32 6.60 -2.67 -19.62
CA ILE A 32 6.79 -4.10 -19.33
C ILE A 32 5.75 -4.58 -18.32
N LEU A 33 5.49 -3.81 -17.27
CA LEU A 33 4.52 -4.16 -16.25
C LEU A 33 3.10 -4.27 -16.83
N ARG A 34 2.63 -3.25 -17.55
CA ARG A 34 1.29 -3.27 -18.16
C ARG A 34 1.14 -4.42 -19.15
N GLN A 35 2.15 -4.64 -19.99
CA GLN A 35 2.14 -5.72 -20.98
C GLN A 35 2.07 -7.09 -20.32
N THR A 36 2.98 -7.38 -19.38
CA THR A 36 3.05 -8.69 -18.71
C THR A 36 1.84 -8.95 -17.82
N TRP A 37 1.32 -7.92 -17.14
CA TRP A 37 0.08 -8.03 -16.36
C TRP A 37 -1.14 -8.32 -17.24
N LYS A 38 -1.28 -7.62 -18.38
CA LYS A 38 -2.36 -7.86 -19.35
C LYS A 38 -2.26 -9.26 -19.97
N GLN A 39 -1.06 -9.74 -20.25
CA GLN A 39 -0.84 -11.10 -20.73
C GLN A 39 -1.26 -12.14 -19.68
N ALA A 40 -0.95 -11.92 -18.40
CA ALA A 40 -1.41 -12.79 -17.31
C ALA A 40 -2.94 -12.80 -17.18
N GLU A 41 -3.60 -11.67 -17.45
CA GLU A 41 -5.07 -11.56 -17.43
C GLU A 41 -5.70 -12.35 -18.58
N GLN A 42 -5.18 -12.17 -19.80
CA GLN A 42 -5.61 -12.92 -21.00
C GLN A 42 -5.42 -14.43 -20.83
N ASN A 43 -4.35 -14.84 -20.15
CA ASN A 43 -4.07 -16.24 -19.82
C ASN A 43 -4.85 -16.76 -18.60
N LYS A 44 -5.73 -15.95 -17.99
CA LYS A 44 -6.57 -16.32 -16.85
C LYS A 44 -5.77 -16.82 -15.64
N ILE A 45 -4.61 -16.21 -15.37
CA ILE A 45 -3.76 -16.58 -14.22
C ILE A 45 -4.34 -16.08 -12.89
N PHE A 46 -5.12 -15.00 -12.92
CA PHE A 46 -5.78 -14.43 -11.73
C PHE A 46 -6.94 -15.31 -11.25
N ARG A 47 -7.32 -15.15 -9.97
CA ARG A 47 -8.47 -15.88 -9.39
C ARG A 47 -9.82 -15.39 -9.90
N TYR A 48 -9.87 -14.14 -10.34
CA TYR A 48 -11.01 -13.49 -10.99
C TYR A 48 -10.49 -12.42 -11.94
N ILE A 49 -11.32 -12.05 -12.92
CA ILE A 49 -11.04 -10.91 -13.80
C ILE A 49 -11.46 -9.65 -13.03
N LEU A 50 -10.58 -8.64 -12.99
CA LEU A 50 -10.88 -7.40 -12.31
C LEU A 50 -12.16 -6.77 -12.87
N ASN A 51 -13.13 -6.51 -12.00
CA ASN A 51 -14.44 -6.00 -12.37
C ASN A 51 -14.87 -4.91 -11.38
N ILE A 52 -14.48 -3.67 -11.67
CA ILE A 52 -14.92 -2.50 -10.93
C ILE A 52 -16.24 -2.04 -11.56
N LYS A 53 -17.36 -2.35 -10.90
CA LYS A 53 -18.71 -2.08 -11.43
C LYS A 53 -19.06 -0.59 -11.42
N ASP A 54 -18.62 0.11 -10.37
CA ASP A 54 -18.86 1.55 -10.23
C ASP A 54 -17.76 2.21 -9.39
N SER A 55 -17.62 3.53 -9.53
CA SER A 55 -16.67 4.35 -8.78
C SER A 55 -17.23 5.73 -8.52
N LYS A 56 -17.16 6.20 -7.27
CA LYS A 56 -17.60 7.55 -6.89
C LYS A 56 -16.63 8.20 -5.90
N ILE A 57 -16.54 9.52 -5.98
CA ILE A 57 -15.92 10.34 -4.94
C ILE A 57 -16.99 10.69 -3.92
N LEU A 58 -16.76 10.36 -2.65
CA LEU A 58 -17.66 10.72 -1.56
C LEU A 58 -17.70 12.24 -1.39
N LYS A 59 -18.90 12.79 -1.20
CA LYS A 59 -19.09 14.23 -1.01
C LYS A 59 -18.45 14.68 0.30
N GLY A 60 -17.55 15.66 0.22
CA GLY A 60 -16.92 16.30 1.36
C GLY A 60 -15.47 16.69 1.09
N LYS A 61 -14.78 17.21 2.11
CA LYS A 61 -13.43 17.78 1.97
C LYS A 61 -12.33 16.74 1.74
N TYR A 62 -12.53 15.48 2.14
CA TYR A 62 -11.49 14.43 2.07
C TYR A 62 -11.46 13.69 0.73
N LYS A 63 -12.51 13.84 -0.10
CA LYS A 63 -12.60 13.30 -1.46
C LYS A 63 -12.27 11.80 -1.53
N PHE A 64 -12.76 11.00 -0.58
CA PHE A 64 -12.53 9.55 -0.60
C PHE A 64 -13.09 8.93 -1.87
N LEU A 65 -12.29 8.08 -2.51
CA LEU A 65 -12.70 7.29 -3.67
C LEU A 65 -13.29 5.97 -3.18
N ALA A 66 -14.56 5.73 -3.47
CA ALA A 66 -15.20 4.43 -3.27
C ALA A 66 -15.34 3.70 -4.60
N GLN A 67 -14.86 2.47 -4.67
CA GLN A 67 -15.01 1.59 -5.84
C GLN A 67 -15.75 0.31 -5.46
N LEU A 68 -16.77 -0.05 -6.24
CA LEU A 68 -17.52 -1.28 -6.08
C LEU A 68 -16.84 -2.42 -6.85
N ASN A 69 -16.22 -3.34 -6.12
CA ASN A 69 -15.57 -4.54 -6.64
C ASN A 69 -16.15 -5.77 -5.93
N PRO A 70 -17.23 -6.36 -6.48
CA PRO A 70 -17.96 -7.45 -5.82
C PRO A 70 -17.17 -8.76 -5.78
N ASP A 71 -16.47 -9.07 -6.87
CA ASP A 71 -15.76 -10.34 -7.06
C ASP A 71 -14.59 -10.49 -6.09
N ARG A 72 -13.99 -9.38 -5.66
CA ARG A 72 -12.82 -9.42 -4.78
C ARG A 72 -13.07 -10.12 -3.45
N THR A 73 -14.21 -9.89 -2.81
CA THR A 73 -14.47 -10.51 -1.49
C THR A 73 -14.75 -12.00 -1.61
N GLN A 74 -15.36 -12.43 -2.72
CA GLN A 74 -15.71 -13.82 -2.97
C GLN A 74 -14.52 -14.70 -3.36
N TYR A 75 -13.63 -14.20 -4.23
CA TYR A 75 -12.57 -15.01 -4.82
C TYR A 75 -11.19 -14.84 -4.16
N ARG A 76 -11.06 -13.92 -3.20
CA ARG A 76 -9.79 -13.73 -2.47
C ARG A 76 -9.43 -14.97 -1.66
N ARG A 77 -8.12 -15.24 -1.56
CA ARG A 77 -7.58 -16.29 -0.69
C ARG A 77 -8.04 -16.06 0.77
N ALA A 78 -8.39 -17.16 1.44
CA ALA A 78 -8.65 -17.16 2.88
C ALA A 78 -7.47 -16.49 3.63
N PRO A 79 -7.73 -15.47 4.47
CA PRO A 79 -6.68 -14.81 5.24
C PRO A 79 -5.99 -15.80 6.20
N GLU A 80 -4.69 -15.64 6.36
CA GLU A 80 -3.97 -16.31 7.44
C GLU A 80 -4.39 -15.72 8.80
N SER A 81 -4.49 -16.60 9.81
CA SER A 81 -4.62 -16.18 11.21
C SER A 81 -3.31 -15.56 11.67
N ILE A 82 -3.38 -14.27 12.02
CA ILE A 82 -2.26 -13.47 12.51
C ILE A 82 -2.38 -13.29 14.01
N THR A 83 -1.32 -13.62 14.74
CA THR A 83 -1.31 -13.58 16.21
C THR A 83 -0.49 -12.42 16.77
N SER A 84 0.54 -11.98 16.06
CA SER A 84 1.44 -10.90 16.51
C SER A 84 2.16 -10.24 15.34
N MET A 85 2.75 -9.06 15.59
CA MET A 85 3.56 -8.33 14.60
C MET A 85 4.87 -9.06 14.24
N VAL A 86 5.39 -9.86 15.15
CA VAL A 86 6.66 -10.60 15.01
C VAL A 86 6.44 -12.10 14.77
N GLN A 87 5.25 -12.48 14.29
CA GLN A 87 4.95 -13.86 13.94
C GLN A 87 5.98 -14.37 12.93
N SER A 88 6.60 -15.51 13.25
CA SER A 88 7.64 -16.10 12.41
C SER A 88 7.08 -16.58 11.08
N PHE A 89 7.91 -16.50 10.03
CA PHE A 89 7.60 -17.07 8.73
C PHE A 89 7.23 -18.55 8.86
N ASN A 90 6.25 -19.01 8.08
CA ASN A 90 5.81 -20.39 8.08
C ASN A 90 5.89 -21.01 6.67
N SER A 91 6.79 -22.00 6.52
CA SER A 91 7.01 -22.69 5.25
C SER A 91 5.86 -23.63 4.86
N THR A 92 5.02 -24.07 5.80
CA THR A 92 3.90 -24.99 5.51
C THR A 92 2.66 -24.26 5.02
N ARG A 93 2.44 -23.02 5.47
CA ARG A 93 1.34 -22.16 5.00
C ARG A 93 1.62 -21.60 3.61
N PHE A 94 0.63 -20.98 2.98
CA PHE A 94 0.87 -20.28 1.72
C PHE A 94 1.95 -19.20 1.90
N ASN A 95 2.90 -19.15 0.97
CA ASN A 95 3.92 -18.12 0.90
C ASN A 95 4.43 -18.00 -0.55
N PHE A 96 5.10 -16.90 -0.88
CA PHE A 96 5.49 -16.61 -2.25
C PHE A 96 6.64 -17.48 -2.83
N THR A 97 7.24 -18.39 -2.05
CA THR A 97 8.11 -19.41 -2.67
C THR A 97 7.32 -20.44 -3.47
N LYS A 98 6.00 -20.54 -3.22
CA LYS A 98 5.06 -21.45 -3.89
C LYS A 98 4.42 -20.85 -5.14
N LEU A 99 4.82 -19.66 -5.58
CA LEU A 99 4.31 -19.07 -6.81
C LEU A 99 4.65 -19.96 -8.00
N THR A 100 3.69 -20.14 -8.89
CA THR A 100 3.91 -20.77 -10.19
C THR A 100 4.70 -19.82 -11.10
N GLN A 101 5.31 -20.38 -12.14
CA GLN A 101 6.08 -19.59 -13.10
C GLN A 101 5.22 -18.52 -13.80
N GLN A 102 3.93 -18.80 -14.01
CA GLN A 102 2.96 -17.92 -14.69
C GLN A 102 2.50 -16.75 -13.81
N GLU A 103 2.60 -16.86 -12.47
CA GLU A 103 2.25 -15.79 -11.54
C GLU A 103 3.33 -14.71 -11.42
N ILE A 104 4.53 -14.98 -11.89
CA ILE A 104 5.68 -14.07 -11.81
C ILE A 104 5.80 -13.35 -13.16
N LEU A 105 5.71 -12.03 -13.15
CA LEU A 105 5.72 -11.18 -14.33
C LEU A 105 7.15 -11.04 -14.89
N PHE A 106 8.10 -10.62 -14.06
CA PHE A 106 9.51 -10.47 -14.43
C PHE A 106 10.40 -10.37 -13.18
N ASP A 107 11.70 -10.54 -13.40
CA ASP A 107 12.75 -10.40 -12.37
C ASP A 107 13.32 -8.98 -12.42
N ILE A 108 13.58 -8.37 -11.27
CA ILE A 108 14.17 -7.02 -11.16
C ILE A 108 15.50 -7.02 -10.40
N GLY A 109 16.01 -8.21 -10.08
CA GLY A 109 17.30 -8.42 -9.45
C GLY A 109 18.32 -8.88 -10.49
N ASN A 110 19.04 -9.96 -10.17
CA ASN A 110 20.12 -10.51 -11.00
C ASN A 110 19.71 -11.80 -11.75
N GLY A 111 18.41 -12.10 -11.83
CA GLY A 111 17.89 -13.32 -12.44
C GLY A 111 17.87 -14.55 -11.52
N ASP A 112 18.18 -14.39 -10.23
CA ASP A 112 18.08 -15.45 -9.22
C ASP A 112 16.66 -15.68 -8.70
N THR A 113 15.68 -14.88 -9.16
CA THR A 113 14.27 -14.90 -8.76
C THR A 113 14.01 -14.54 -7.29
N ASN A 114 14.96 -13.86 -6.64
CA ASN A 114 14.78 -13.30 -5.30
C ASN A 114 14.01 -11.99 -5.31
N ASP A 115 14.36 -11.07 -6.20
CA ASP A 115 13.69 -9.77 -6.33
C ASP A 115 12.84 -9.77 -7.59
N ILE A 116 11.53 -9.94 -7.42
CA ILE A 116 10.61 -10.14 -8.55
C ILE A 116 9.35 -9.30 -8.44
N ILE A 117 8.76 -9.02 -9.60
CA ILE A 117 7.39 -8.54 -9.72
C ILE A 117 6.49 -9.73 -10.05
N ALA A 118 5.45 -9.93 -9.24
CA ALA A 118 4.46 -10.99 -9.42
C ALA A 118 3.05 -10.39 -9.49
N ILE A 119 2.10 -11.12 -10.07
CA ILE A 119 0.70 -10.70 -10.03
C ILE A 119 0.20 -10.67 -8.58
N ASN A 120 -0.68 -9.74 -8.27
CA ASN A 120 -1.59 -9.96 -7.17
C ASN A 120 -2.77 -10.77 -7.71
N SER A 121 -2.90 -12.03 -7.30
CA SER A 121 -3.99 -12.92 -7.75
C SER A 121 -5.40 -12.42 -7.41
N SER A 122 -5.52 -11.37 -6.59
CA SER A 122 -6.77 -10.68 -6.24
C SER A 122 -6.59 -9.15 -6.38
N PRO A 123 -6.52 -8.64 -7.62
CA PRO A 123 -6.16 -7.26 -7.89
C PRO A 123 -7.22 -6.26 -7.40
N LEU A 124 -6.75 -5.06 -7.04
CA LEU A 124 -7.59 -3.94 -6.59
C LEU A 124 -7.95 -3.04 -7.78
N GLU A 125 -6.97 -2.86 -8.65
CA GLU A 125 -7.00 -2.00 -9.82
C GLU A 125 -6.11 -2.63 -10.90
N GLN A 126 -6.17 -2.11 -12.12
CA GLN A 126 -5.33 -2.56 -13.22
C GLN A 126 -3.85 -2.48 -12.87
N SER A 127 -3.07 -3.48 -13.29
CA SER A 127 -1.64 -3.63 -12.98
C SER A 127 -1.31 -3.74 -11.49
N HIS A 128 -2.28 -4.04 -10.62
CA HIS A 128 -1.99 -4.36 -9.23
C HIS A 128 -1.12 -5.63 -9.18
N CYS A 129 0.13 -5.44 -8.79
CA CYS A 129 1.18 -6.44 -8.66
C CYS A 129 1.82 -6.39 -7.27
N LEU A 130 2.71 -7.35 -7.03
CA LEU A 130 3.48 -7.49 -5.80
C LEU A 130 4.96 -7.37 -6.13
N PHE A 131 5.67 -6.53 -5.39
CA PHE A 131 7.12 -6.62 -5.31
C PHE A 131 7.50 -7.55 -4.15
N LEU A 132 8.25 -8.59 -4.47
CA LEU A 132 8.74 -9.58 -3.52
C LEU A 132 10.23 -9.39 -3.37
N ALA A 133 10.64 -8.77 -2.26
CA ALA A 133 12.03 -8.50 -1.93
C ALA A 133 12.66 -9.74 -1.29
N GLU A 134 13.82 -10.16 -1.78
CA GLU A 134 14.63 -11.24 -1.21
C GLU A 134 13.81 -12.52 -0.95
N ARG A 135 12.91 -12.86 -1.89
CA ARG A 135 11.84 -13.86 -1.74
C ARG A 135 12.30 -15.22 -1.23
N LEU A 136 13.49 -15.70 -1.60
CA LEU A 136 13.97 -17.01 -1.15
C LEU A 136 14.61 -16.96 0.25
N LYS A 137 14.90 -15.77 0.81
CA LYS A 137 15.28 -15.60 2.22
C LYS A 137 14.12 -15.87 3.19
N CYS A 138 12.89 -15.98 2.68
CA CYS A 138 11.71 -16.34 3.47
C CYS A 138 11.49 -15.40 4.66
N LEU A 139 11.73 -14.11 4.45
CA LEU A 139 11.57 -13.10 5.49
C LEU A 139 10.08 -12.97 5.87
N PRO A 140 9.73 -12.86 7.16
CA PRO A 140 8.37 -12.54 7.59
C PRO A 140 7.94 -11.18 7.03
N GLN A 141 6.64 -10.84 7.11
CA GLN A 141 6.12 -9.54 6.67
C GLN A 141 6.54 -8.42 7.65
N ILE A 142 7.83 -8.11 7.64
CA ILE A 142 8.52 -7.09 8.41
C ILE A 142 9.36 -6.32 7.40
N MET A 143 9.19 -5.01 7.36
CA MET A 143 9.88 -4.17 6.39
C MET A 143 11.38 -4.15 6.67
N THR A 144 12.17 -4.27 5.60
CA THR A 144 13.62 -4.03 5.62
C THR A 144 13.94 -2.73 4.89
N GLU A 145 15.04 -2.07 5.27
CA GLU A 145 15.53 -0.87 4.58
C GLU A 145 15.78 -1.17 3.10
N TYR A 146 16.32 -2.36 2.78
CA TYR A 146 16.48 -2.85 1.42
C TYR A 146 15.15 -2.86 0.64
N SER A 147 14.11 -3.47 1.22
CA SER A 147 12.80 -3.54 0.55
C SER A 147 12.16 -2.17 0.35
N LEU A 148 12.37 -1.24 1.30
CA LEU A 148 11.88 0.14 1.19
C LEU A 148 12.64 0.92 0.11
N CYS A 149 13.96 0.78 0.05
CA CYS A 149 14.79 1.38 -0.98
C CYS A 149 14.33 0.91 -2.36
N LYS A 150 14.24 -0.41 -2.56
CA LYS A 150 13.85 -1.01 -3.83
C LYS A 150 12.48 -0.56 -4.28
N VAL A 151 11.48 -0.54 -3.40
CA VAL A 151 10.14 -0.11 -3.82
C VAL A 151 10.08 1.39 -4.18
N ILE A 152 10.90 2.24 -3.54
CA ILE A 152 10.99 3.66 -3.88
C ILE A 152 11.65 3.85 -5.25
N GLU A 153 12.71 3.11 -5.55
CA GLU A 153 13.34 3.11 -6.89
C GLU A 153 12.33 2.74 -7.99
N LEU A 154 11.40 1.82 -7.69
CA LEU A 154 10.35 1.38 -8.62
C LEU A 154 9.15 2.35 -8.70
N CYS A 155 9.01 3.30 -7.78
CA CYS A 155 7.90 4.27 -7.72
C CYS A 155 8.05 5.39 -8.76
N LEU A 156 8.30 5.04 -10.02
CA LEU A 156 8.42 5.96 -11.15
C LEU A 156 7.08 6.65 -11.43
N SER A 157 6.02 5.85 -11.55
CA SER A 157 4.66 6.30 -11.91
C SER A 157 3.57 5.63 -11.04
N LEU A 158 3.98 4.69 -10.18
CA LEU A 158 3.12 3.79 -9.41
C LEU A 158 2.97 4.27 -7.98
N ARG A 159 1.84 3.90 -7.37
CA ARG A 159 1.69 3.95 -5.92
C ARG A 159 2.11 2.62 -5.34
N ALA A 160 2.82 2.67 -4.22
CA ALA A 160 3.25 1.47 -3.51
C ALA A 160 2.72 1.47 -2.08
N PHE A 161 2.46 0.29 -1.53
CA PHE A 161 2.03 0.19 -0.15
C PHE A 161 2.44 -1.11 0.54
N PHE A 162 2.50 -1.02 1.86
CA PHE A 162 2.82 -2.11 2.77
C PHE A 162 1.80 -2.17 3.90
N ASN A 163 1.30 -3.38 4.14
CA ASN A 163 0.54 -3.72 5.33
C ASN A 163 1.41 -4.61 6.20
N GLY A 164 1.64 -4.23 7.47
CA GLY A 164 2.21 -5.12 8.47
C GLY A 164 1.22 -6.22 8.88
N LEU A 165 1.68 -7.26 9.56
CA LEU A 165 0.84 -8.41 9.95
C LEU A 165 -0.42 -8.01 10.74
N CYS A 166 -0.25 -7.33 11.87
CA CYS A 166 -1.36 -6.81 12.66
C CYS A 166 -1.98 -5.53 12.09
N ALA A 167 -1.54 -5.13 10.89
CA ALA A 167 -2.04 -3.99 10.12
C ALA A 167 -2.70 -4.44 8.81
N LEU A 168 -3.35 -5.61 8.87
CA LEU A 168 -4.13 -6.21 7.79
C LEU A 168 -3.31 -6.71 6.59
N SER A 169 -2.08 -7.17 6.81
CA SER A 169 -1.46 -8.09 5.84
C SER A 169 -2.20 -9.43 5.79
N SER A 170 -2.20 -10.09 4.63
CA SER A 170 -2.88 -11.38 4.44
C SER A 170 -1.94 -12.58 4.36
N VAL A 171 -0.64 -12.33 4.18
CA VAL A 171 0.39 -13.36 3.99
C VAL A 171 1.59 -12.97 4.84
N ASN A 172 2.10 -13.91 5.64
CA ASN A 172 3.34 -13.68 6.37
C ASN A 172 4.58 -14.03 5.55
N HIS A 173 4.89 -13.18 4.57
CA HIS A 173 6.12 -13.23 3.78
C HIS A 173 6.33 -11.83 3.18
N LEU A 174 7.48 -11.20 3.41
CA LEU A 174 7.82 -9.84 2.94
C LEU A 174 7.37 -9.57 1.50
N HIS A 175 6.43 -8.64 1.35
CA HIS A 175 5.94 -8.14 0.08
C HIS A 175 5.44 -6.70 0.18
N TRP A 176 5.57 -6.01 -0.95
CA TRP A 176 4.97 -4.71 -1.22
C TRP A 176 3.91 -4.86 -2.30
N HIS A 177 2.90 -4.02 -2.24
CA HIS A 177 1.90 -3.89 -3.29
C HIS A 177 2.22 -2.69 -4.15
N LEU A 178 2.00 -2.82 -5.46
CA LEU A 178 2.23 -1.79 -6.46
C LEU A 178 1.00 -1.73 -7.37
N TYR A 179 0.52 -0.53 -7.68
CA TYR A 179 -0.63 -0.36 -8.58
C TYR A 179 -0.70 1.05 -9.18
N TYR A 180 -1.34 1.15 -10.36
CA TYR A 180 -1.77 2.44 -10.90
C TYR A 180 -3.15 2.76 -10.37
N LEU A 181 -3.45 4.04 -10.21
CA LEU A 181 -4.81 4.48 -9.97
C LEU A 181 -5.00 5.84 -10.67
N LYS A 182 -5.99 5.92 -11.55
CA LYS A 182 -6.22 7.10 -12.42
C LYS A 182 -6.77 8.33 -11.69
N TYR A 183 -7.20 8.16 -10.45
CA TYR A 183 -7.79 9.22 -9.64
C TYR A 183 -6.68 9.94 -8.90
N GLU A 184 -6.70 11.27 -8.97
CA GLU A 184 -5.93 12.11 -8.06
C GLU A 184 -6.51 11.99 -6.65
N MET A 185 -5.63 11.79 -5.66
CA MET A 185 -6.02 11.57 -4.27
C MET A 185 -5.58 12.74 -3.39
N LEU A 186 -6.39 13.11 -2.39
CA LEU A 186 -6.11 14.29 -1.54
C LEU A 186 -4.71 14.27 -0.91
N LEU A 187 -4.24 13.11 -0.45
CA LEU A 187 -2.93 12.99 0.20
C LEU A 187 -1.75 13.27 -0.75
N GLU A 188 -1.97 13.39 -2.05
CA GLU A 188 -0.92 13.79 -3.00
C GLU A 188 -0.58 15.28 -2.92
N TYR A 189 -1.47 16.09 -2.35
CA TYR A 189 -1.30 17.54 -2.29
C TYR A 189 -1.78 18.17 -0.97
N ILE A 190 -2.22 17.36 0.01
CA ILE A 190 -2.62 17.86 1.32
C ILE A 190 -1.45 18.55 2.01
N ASP A 191 -1.75 19.58 2.80
CA ASP A 191 -0.78 20.21 3.68
C ASP A 191 -0.36 19.24 4.80
N ILE A 192 0.93 19.28 5.12
CA ILE A 192 1.55 18.50 6.20
C ILE A 192 2.29 19.46 7.14
N CYS A 193 2.31 19.15 8.44
CA CYS A 193 2.90 20.02 9.44
C CYS A 193 4.33 19.58 9.75
N ASN A 194 5.28 20.52 9.70
CA ASN A 194 6.66 20.28 10.16
C ASN A 194 6.66 19.72 11.58
N TYR A 195 7.53 18.73 11.85
CA TYR A 195 7.62 18.10 13.16
C TYR A 195 9.03 18.05 13.70
N VAL A 196 9.90 17.30 13.03
CA VAL A 196 11.34 17.23 13.26
C VAL A 196 12.02 17.19 11.90
N SER A 197 13.33 17.42 11.83
CA SER A 197 14.03 17.46 10.54
C SER A 197 13.73 16.22 9.68
N GLY A 198 13.20 16.45 8.47
CA GLY A 198 12.84 15.40 7.50
C GLY A 198 11.57 14.59 7.80
N VAL A 199 10.81 14.92 8.86
CA VAL A 199 9.55 14.23 9.21
C VAL A 199 8.46 15.25 9.52
N HIS A 200 7.27 15.00 8.98
CA HIS A 200 6.07 15.81 9.12
C HIS A 200 4.94 15.03 9.78
N LEU A 201 3.93 15.73 10.25
CA LEU A 201 2.68 15.14 10.74
C LEU A 201 1.55 15.37 9.73
N LEU A 202 0.75 14.34 9.55
CA LEU A 202 -0.55 14.40 8.92
C LEU A 202 -1.60 14.56 10.03
N ILE A 203 -2.04 15.79 10.30
CA ILE A 203 -3.02 16.09 11.37
C ILE A 203 -4.40 16.53 10.84
N GLU A 204 -4.45 17.19 9.68
CA GLU A 204 -5.69 17.67 9.05
C GLU A 204 -6.36 16.60 8.18
N TYR A 205 -6.20 15.34 8.57
CA TYR A 205 -6.77 14.18 7.89
C TYR A 205 -7.22 13.15 8.93
N PRO A 206 -8.30 12.38 8.70
CA PRO A 206 -8.89 11.54 9.73
C PRO A 206 -7.94 10.46 10.26
N ALA A 207 -7.15 9.86 9.38
CA ALA A 207 -6.06 8.97 9.78
C ALA A 207 -4.80 9.77 10.10
N LYS A 208 -4.56 10.06 11.38
CA LYS A 208 -3.35 10.79 11.78
C LYS A 208 -2.12 9.92 11.62
N GLY A 209 -1.01 10.52 11.19
CA GLY A 209 0.20 9.78 10.91
C GLY A 209 1.43 10.65 10.68
N PHE A 210 2.51 10.02 10.25
CA PHE A 210 3.75 10.66 9.88
C PHE A 210 3.89 10.71 8.36
N CYS A 211 4.55 11.74 7.86
CA CYS A 211 4.83 11.89 6.45
C CYS A 211 6.30 12.30 6.26
N LEU A 212 7.00 11.66 5.35
CA LEU A 212 8.29 12.13 4.85
C LEU A 212 8.11 12.53 3.40
N LYS A 213 8.80 13.59 2.96
CA LYS A 213 8.81 14.05 1.57
C LYS A 213 10.24 14.01 1.03
N LEU A 214 10.42 13.51 -0.20
CA LEU A 214 11.73 13.35 -0.82
C LEU A 214 12.44 14.70 -0.95
N SER A 215 11.70 15.78 -1.21
CA SER A 215 12.23 17.15 -1.33
C SER A 215 12.94 17.71 -0.08
N ASP A 216 12.81 17.07 1.09
CA ASP A 216 13.60 17.44 2.29
C ASP A 216 15.01 16.83 2.32
N PHE A 217 15.31 15.92 1.40
CA PHE A 217 16.53 15.12 1.40
C PHE A 217 17.38 15.38 0.17
N LYS A 218 18.68 15.11 0.28
CA LYS A 218 19.63 15.33 -0.82
C LYS A 218 19.53 14.22 -1.88
N ASN A 219 19.20 13.01 -1.45
CA ASN A 219 19.15 11.82 -2.27
C ASN A 219 18.10 10.84 -1.72
N ILE A 220 17.81 9.78 -2.48
CA ILE A 220 16.87 8.73 -2.11
C ILE A 220 17.36 7.93 -0.89
N GLU A 221 18.68 7.78 -0.73
CA GLU A 221 19.29 7.02 0.36
C GLU A 221 18.97 7.66 1.72
N ASP A 222 19.22 8.96 1.88
CA ASP A 222 18.90 9.72 3.10
C ASP A 222 17.39 9.67 3.41
N PHE A 223 16.56 9.76 2.37
CA PHE A 223 15.09 9.67 2.48
C PHE A 223 14.63 8.30 2.98
N VAL A 224 15.17 7.22 2.37
CA VAL A 224 14.91 5.84 2.76
C VAL A 224 15.35 5.58 4.19
N SER A 225 16.59 5.93 4.53
CA SER A 225 17.14 5.70 5.87
C SER A 225 16.33 6.43 6.93
N ARG A 226 15.92 7.69 6.67
CA ARG A 226 15.08 8.45 7.61
C ARG A 226 13.70 7.82 7.78
N ALA A 227 13.06 7.39 6.69
CA ALA A 227 11.78 6.71 6.76
C ALA A 227 11.89 5.36 7.49
N PHE A 228 12.97 4.62 7.24
CA PHE A 228 13.23 3.34 7.87
C PHE A 228 13.48 3.46 9.37
N VAL A 229 14.12 4.53 9.85
CA VAL A 229 14.23 4.79 11.31
C VAL A 229 12.86 4.84 11.97
N VAL A 230 11.88 5.54 11.37
CA VAL A 230 10.51 5.63 11.89
C VAL A 230 9.85 4.25 11.90
N VAL A 231 9.86 3.55 10.76
CA VAL A 231 9.23 2.22 10.64
C VAL A 231 9.89 1.19 11.56
N ASN A 232 11.22 1.16 11.61
CA ASN A 232 11.97 0.22 12.43
C ASN A 232 11.70 0.45 13.92
N TYR A 233 11.54 1.70 14.36
CA TYR A 233 11.14 1.98 15.73
C TYR A 233 9.75 1.38 16.05
N LEU A 234 8.77 1.56 15.16
CA LEU A 234 7.44 0.93 15.30
C LEU A 234 7.54 -0.60 15.33
N GLN A 235 8.39 -1.19 14.49
CA GLN A 235 8.63 -2.65 14.45
C GLN A 235 9.24 -3.16 15.77
N LEU A 236 10.25 -2.48 16.31
CA LEU A 236 10.88 -2.82 17.59
C LEU A 236 9.90 -2.71 18.76
N ARG A 237 8.97 -1.76 18.70
CA ARG A 237 7.86 -1.59 19.66
C ARG A 237 6.67 -2.51 19.37
N GLN A 238 6.75 -3.34 18.34
CA GLN A 238 5.69 -4.25 17.88
C GLN A 238 4.35 -3.54 17.63
N MET A 239 4.39 -2.29 17.19
CA MET A 239 3.20 -1.53 16.86
C MET A 239 2.74 -1.85 15.44
N ALA A 240 1.45 -2.14 15.29
CA ALA A 240 0.87 -2.35 13.98
C ALA A 240 0.93 -1.06 13.16
N HIS A 241 1.39 -1.17 11.91
CA HIS A 241 1.55 -0.01 11.05
C HIS A 241 1.36 -0.33 9.57
N ASN A 242 1.00 0.72 8.83
CA ASN A 242 0.84 0.72 7.39
C ASN A 242 1.75 1.80 6.79
N VAL A 243 2.26 1.54 5.58
CA VAL A 243 3.10 2.48 4.84
C VAL A 243 2.56 2.62 3.43
N TYR A 244 2.43 3.85 2.95
CA TYR A 244 2.02 4.16 1.59
C TYR A 244 2.98 5.15 0.95
N ILE A 245 3.31 4.92 -0.31
CA ILE A 245 4.26 5.71 -1.08
C ILE A 245 3.53 6.21 -2.31
N THR A 246 3.52 7.52 -2.49
CA THR A 246 2.87 8.16 -3.61
C THR A 246 3.71 9.30 -4.14
N ARG A 247 3.56 9.58 -5.42
CA ARG A 247 3.96 10.86 -5.99
C ARG A 247 3.12 11.97 -5.36
N ALA A 248 3.72 13.14 -5.19
CA ALA A 248 3.08 14.31 -4.62
C ALA A 248 3.35 15.56 -5.43
N LYS A 249 2.42 16.50 -5.29
CA LYS A 249 2.48 17.83 -5.88
C LYS A 249 2.95 18.83 -4.83
N SER A 250 3.52 19.94 -5.30
CA SER A 250 3.83 21.06 -4.42
C SER A 250 2.54 21.78 -3.99
N LYS A 251 1.54 21.89 -4.88
CA LYS A 251 0.20 22.46 -4.63
C LYS A 251 -0.89 21.69 -5.36
N SER A 252 -2.14 21.84 -4.92
CA SER A 252 -3.31 21.13 -5.50
C SER A 252 -3.52 21.36 -6.99
N ASN A 253 -3.18 22.56 -7.49
CA ASN A 253 -3.43 22.94 -8.88
C ASN A 253 -2.22 22.70 -9.79
N ASP A 254 -1.14 22.13 -9.26
CA ASP A 254 0.04 21.85 -10.08
C ASP A 254 -0.25 20.65 -11.00
N GLU A 255 0.19 20.74 -12.24
CA GLU A 255 0.15 19.61 -13.18
C GLU A 255 1.35 18.66 -12.98
N LEU A 256 2.35 19.11 -12.22
CA LEU A 256 3.60 18.41 -11.99
C LEU A 256 3.60 17.72 -10.62
N TYR A 257 3.87 16.43 -10.66
CA TYR A 257 4.26 15.61 -9.53
C TYR A 257 5.79 15.60 -9.46
N ASN A 258 6.34 16.49 -8.64
CA ASN A 258 7.77 16.72 -8.49
C ASN A 258 8.34 16.25 -7.14
N ASP A 259 7.54 15.51 -6.37
CA ASP A 259 7.93 15.00 -5.06
C ASP A 259 7.41 13.56 -4.86
N VAL A 260 7.95 12.89 -3.85
CA VAL A 260 7.48 11.59 -3.36
C VAL A 260 7.21 11.70 -1.87
N ARG A 261 6.05 11.22 -1.44
CA ARG A 261 5.69 11.16 -0.03
C ARG A 261 5.58 9.73 0.45
N ILE A 262 6.13 9.48 1.63
CA ILE A 262 5.94 8.25 2.40
C ILE A 262 5.04 8.58 3.58
N TYR A 263 3.83 8.03 3.58
CA TYR A 263 2.91 8.09 4.70
C TYR A 263 3.07 6.86 5.58
N ILE A 264 3.16 7.07 6.88
CA ILE A 264 3.30 6.01 7.89
C ILE A 264 2.19 6.20 8.93
N TRP A 265 1.31 5.22 9.02
CA TRP A 265 0.26 5.19 10.03
C TRP A 265 0.52 4.09 11.03
N VAL A 266 0.68 4.47 12.28
CA VAL A 266 0.56 3.53 13.40
C VAL A 266 -0.93 3.35 13.71
N ARG A 267 -1.34 2.12 14.05
CA ARG A 267 -2.75 1.79 14.26
C ARG A 267 -2.96 0.76 15.35
N LYS A 268 -4.21 0.67 15.83
CA LYS A 268 -4.67 -0.41 16.70
C LYS A 268 -4.44 -1.77 16.02
N PRO A 269 -3.81 -2.74 16.70
CA PRO A 269 -3.52 -4.02 16.10
C PRO A 269 -4.80 -4.80 15.81
N PHE A 270 -4.81 -5.53 14.70
CA PHE A 270 -5.82 -6.54 14.41
C PHE A 270 -5.17 -7.92 14.50
N THR A 271 -5.75 -8.81 15.32
CA THR A 271 -5.31 -10.20 15.47
C THR A 271 -6.46 -11.16 15.17
N GLY A 272 -6.13 -12.37 14.75
CA GLY A 272 -7.08 -13.39 14.35
C GLY A 272 -7.29 -13.45 12.84
N VAL A 273 -8.45 -13.99 12.45
CA VAL A 273 -8.84 -14.12 11.04
C VAL A 273 -9.71 -12.91 10.67
N LYS A 274 -9.41 -12.29 9.52
CA LYS A 274 -10.18 -11.14 9.04
C LYS A 274 -11.61 -11.54 8.74
N ASN A 275 -12.57 -10.78 9.27
CA ASN A 275 -13.93 -10.86 8.77
C ASN A 275 -14.02 -10.18 7.40
N ILE A 276 -14.32 -10.95 6.37
CA ILE A 276 -14.43 -10.48 4.99
C ILE A 276 -15.75 -9.73 4.72
N THR A 277 -16.71 -9.77 5.65
CA THR A 277 -17.99 -9.05 5.56
C THR A 277 -17.94 -7.71 6.26
N ALA A 278 -16.76 -7.18 6.62
CA ALA A 278 -16.63 -5.87 7.27
C ALA A 278 -15.61 -4.97 6.54
N ILE A 279 -15.83 -3.65 6.53
CA ILE A 279 -14.77 -2.71 6.12
C ILE A 279 -13.68 -2.76 7.19
N LEU A 280 -12.57 -3.43 6.88
CA LEU A 280 -11.36 -3.44 7.69
C LEU A 280 -10.34 -2.51 7.03
N PRO A 281 -10.12 -1.29 7.56
CA PRO A 281 -9.26 -0.31 6.90
C PRO A 281 -7.81 -0.76 6.88
N GLY A 282 -7.36 -1.20 5.72
CA GLY A 282 -5.95 -1.38 5.40
C GLY A 282 -5.39 -0.06 4.90
N VAL A 283 -4.19 -0.12 4.35
CA VAL A 283 -3.50 1.09 3.90
C VAL A 283 -4.20 1.82 2.76
N CYS A 284 -4.90 1.12 1.85
CA CYS A 284 -5.67 1.78 0.79
C CYS A 284 -6.78 2.65 1.39
N GLU A 285 -7.50 2.14 2.39
CA GLU A 285 -8.55 2.89 3.06
C GLU A 285 -7.98 4.06 3.88
N LEU A 286 -6.83 3.87 4.55
CA LEU A 286 -6.10 4.98 5.19
C LEU A 286 -5.72 6.06 4.18
N PHE A 287 -5.35 5.68 2.95
CA PHE A 287 -5.04 6.61 1.87
C PHE A 287 -6.28 7.28 1.24
N GLY A 288 -7.49 6.82 1.60
CA GLY A 288 -8.75 7.33 1.07
C GLY A 288 -9.26 6.57 -0.17
N HIS A 289 -8.66 5.44 -0.52
CA HIS A 289 -9.08 4.53 -1.59
C HIS A 289 -9.82 3.33 -1.00
N LEU A 290 -11.15 3.39 -1.06
CA LEU A 290 -12.07 2.43 -0.45
C LEU A 290 -12.49 1.39 -1.48
N THR A 291 -12.25 0.11 -1.16
CA THR A 291 -12.75 -1.01 -1.97
C THR A 291 -13.96 -1.64 -1.28
N ILE A 292 -15.13 -1.48 -1.88
CA ILE A 292 -16.41 -1.97 -1.36
C ILE A 292 -16.84 -3.21 -2.15
N SER A 293 -17.40 -4.21 -1.48
CA SER A 293 -18.06 -5.36 -2.10
C SER A 293 -19.53 -5.42 -1.67
N GLU A 294 -20.34 -6.15 -2.42
CA GLU A 294 -21.82 -6.21 -2.26
C GLU A 294 -22.31 -6.70 -0.89
N ASN A 295 -21.47 -7.38 -0.10
CA ASN A 295 -21.85 -8.01 1.17
C ASN A 295 -21.04 -7.51 2.38
N ILE A 296 -20.61 -6.24 2.36
CA ILE A 296 -19.80 -5.66 3.43
C ILE A 296 -20.66 -4.87 4.41
N ILE A 297 -20.40 -4.99 5.71
CA ILE A 297 -20.98 -4.25 6.83
C ILE A 297 -19.96 -3.22 7.33
N ILE A 298 -20.41 -2.06 7.81
CA ILE A 298 -19.53 -1.09 8.47
C ILE A 298 -19.56 -1.38 9.97
N ILE A 299 -18.40 -1.65 10.56
CA ILE A 299 -18.27 -1.88 11.99
C ILE A 299 -17.47 -0.73 12.60
N SER A 300 -18.14 0.12 13.37
CA SER A 300 -17.49 1.03 14.33
C SER A 300 -17.74 0.52 15.75
N TYR A 301 -16.85 0.81 16.70
CA TYR A 301 -17.01 0.36 18.09
C TYR A 301 -18.23 1.00 18.78
N THR A 302 -18.70 2.14 18.27
CA THR A 302 -19.83 2.89 18.83
C THR A 302 -21.15 2.60 18.11
N HIS A 303 -21.13 2.26 16.82
CA HIS A 303 -22.32 1.94 16.00
C HIS A 303 -22.08 0.77 15.03
N ILE A 304 -23.00 -0.20 15.04
CA ILE A 304 -23.09 -1.27 14.04
C ILE A 304 -24.26 -0.95 13.12
N SER A 305 -23.97 -0.53 11.89
CA SER A 305 -24.97 -0.40 10.83
C SER A 305 -24.96 -1.67 9.98
N TYR A 306 -25.92 -2.56 10.25
CA TYR A 306 -26.18 -3.74 9.42
C TYR A 306 -26.85 -3.30 8.12
N ILE A 307 -26.11 -3.30 7.02
CA ILE A 307 -26.69 -3.05 5.71
C ILE A 307 -26.15 -4.14 4.79
N LEU A 308 -27.07 -4.93 4.25
CA LEU A 308 -26.83 -5.98 3.24
C LEU A 308 -27.19 -5.37 1.88
N ASP A 309 -26.46 -5.76 0.82
CA ASP A 309 -26.65 -5.37 -0.59
C ASP A 309 -25.90 -4.09 -1.04
N GLU A 310 -25.90 -3.78 -2.35
CA GLU A 310 -25.36 -2.57 -3.00
C GLU A 310 -25.70 -1.25 -2.28
N THR A 311 -26.71 -1.29 -1.41
CA THR A 311 -27.08 -0.26 -0.45
C THR A 311 -25.90 0.26 0.38
N VAL A 312 -24.91 -0.54 0.78
CA VAL A 312 -23.72 -0.03 1.51
C VAL A 312 -22.90 0.90 0.64
N TYR A 313 -22.58 0.47 -0.58
CA TYR A 313 -21.88 1.33 -1.52
C TYR A 313 -22.69 2.59 -1.78
N ASN A 314 -23.99 2.48 -2.05
CA ASN A 314 -24.87 3.61 -2.37
C ASN A 314 -25.01 4.61 -1.21
N ASN A 315 -25.13 4.13 0.02
CA ASN A 315 -25.34 4.95 1.22
C ASN A 315 -24.06 5.40 1.91
N LEU A 316 -22.88 4.90 1.49
CA LEU A 316 -21.60 5.23 2.11
C LEU A 316 -21.37 6.74 2.12
N THR A 317 -21.17 7.29 3.32
CA THR A 317 -20.87 8.72 3.51
C THR A 317 -19.42 8.94 3.91
N GLN A 318 -18.96 10.18 3.79
CA GLN A 318 -17.62 10.55 4.26
C GLN A 318 -17.50 10.42 5.78
N ASP A 319 -18.56 10.70 6.53
CA ASP A 319 -18.56 10.67 8.00
C ASP A 319 -18.39 9.26 8.56
N ASP A 320 -18.98 8.26 7.90
CA ASP A 320 -18.77 6.83 8.22
C ASP A 320 -17.28 6.46 8.20
N ILE A 321 -16.56 6.98 7.20
CA ILE A 321 -15.14 6.71 6.99
C ILE A 321 -14.27 7.53 7.94
N ILE A 322 -14.61 8.80 8.19
CA ILE A 322 -13.84 9.67 9.12
C ILE A 322 -13.71 9.01 10.49
N ASN A 323 -14.83 8.58 11.07
CA ASN A 323 -14.83 7.97 12.41
C ASN A 323 -14.01 6.68 12.41
N LEU A 324 -14.21 5.84 11.40
CA LEU A 324 -13.49 4.57 11.26
C LEU A 324 -11.97 4.76 11.17
N LEU A 325 -11.49 5.73 10.38
CA LEU A 325 -10.06 6.01 10.23
C LEU A 325 -9.45 6.66 11.48
N HIS A 326 -10.19 7.57 12.11
CA HIS A 326 -9.78 8.23 13.35
C HIS A 326 -9.62 7.20 14.48
N ASP A 327 -10.63 6.36 14.70
CA ASP A 327 -10.68 5.42 15.82
C ASP A 327 -9.53 4.41 15.83
N ILE A 328 -9.03 4.04 14.65
CA ILE A 328 -7.95 3.06 14.52
C ILE A 328 -6.55 3.69 14.62
N THR A 329 -6.39 4.99 14.41
CA THR A 329 -5.07 5.64 14.34
C THR A 329 -4.80 6.60 15.50
N GLU A 330 -5.79 7.36 15.97
CA GLU A 330 -5.62 8.51 16.87
C GLU A 330 -4.81 8.18 18.13
N GLU A 331 -5.28 7.22 18.90
CA GLU A 331 -4.69 6.83 20.19
C GLU A 331 -3.24 6.36 20.02
N CYS A 332 -2.99 5.51 19.02
CA CYS A 332 -1.66 4.98 18.75
C CYS A 332 -0.70 6.06 18.25
N PHE A 333 -1.20 6.99 17.43
CA PHE A 333 -0.44 8.12 16.93
C PHE A 333 -0.02 9.04 18.08
N LEU A 334 -0.95 9.43 18.95
CA LEU A 334 -0.65 10.26 20.12
C LEU A 334 0.34 9.59 21.06
N LEU A 335 0.19 8.28 21.29
CA LEU A 335 1.09 7.50 22.14
C LEU A 335 2.54 7.54 21.64
N ILE A 336 2.75 7.34 20.34
CA ILE A 336 4.10 7.16 19.79
C ILE A 336 4.77 8.45 19.34
N LYS A 337 3.98 9.50 19.08
CA LYS A 337 4.48 10.79 18.59
C LYS A 337 5.62 11.30 19.47
N ASP A 338 5.36 11.55 20.75
CA ASP A 338 6.37 12.17 21.62
C ASP A 338 7.60 11.27 21.84
N GLU A 339 7.43 9.95 21.85
CA GLU A 339 8.55 9.01 21.92
C GLU A 339 9.43 9.07 20.66
N LEU A 340 8.82 9.10 19.47
CA LEU A 340 9.53 9.21 18.19
C LEU A 340 10.30 10.51 18.09
N LYS A 341 9.77 11.62 18.63
CA LYS A 341 10.47 12.92 18.66
C LYS A 341 11.87 12.78 19.24
N ASN A 342 11.94 12.18 20.43
CA ASN A 342 13.18 12.02 21.20
C ASN A 342 14.22 11.14 20.50
N ILE A 343 13.79 10.29 19.57
CA ILE A 343 14.65 9.40 18.79
C ILE A 343 15.14 10.10 17.53
N LEU A 344 14.27 10.86 16.88
CA LEU A 344 14.55 11.52 15.61
C LEU A 344 15.36 12.82 15.76
N GLU A 345 15.37 13.41 16.96
CA GLU A 345 16.16 14.61 17.31
C GLU A 345 17.57 14.29 17.83
N LYS A 346 17.85 13.01 18.12
CA LYS A 346 19.21 12.51 18.39
C LYS A 346 19.91 12.21 17.07
#